data_AF-I1SWI1-F1
#
_entry.id   AF-I1SWI1-F1
#
_cell.length_a   1.000
_cell.length_b   1.000
_cell.length_c   1.000
_cell.angle_alpha   90.00
_cell.angle_beta   90.00
_cell.angle_gamma   90.00
#
_symmetry.space_group_name_H-M   'P 1'
#
loop_
_entity.id
_entity.type
_entity.pdbx_description
1 polymer ?
#
loop_
_entity_poly.entity_id
_entity_poly.type
_entity_poly.pdbx_seq_one_letter_code
_entity_poly.pdbx_strand_id
1 'polypeptide(L)'
;GDEVHKYVFIVFYQGEQIGIRIRKVCEGFRATLYTCPPKKADRAAMAEGVSNRLSDLTLVLNEMQAHRQRILNNAAGNLWAWFVKVRKMKAIFHTLNLFDIDVTRGALIGECWCPVADLENIRIALSRGTERSGSTLPSIIDIVPTTSELPTFNRTNKFTSGFQEMVDAYGVANYREVNPAPFTI
;
A
#
# COMPACT_ATOMS: atom_id res chain seq x y z
N GLY A 1 -19.07 9.17 11.54
CA GLY A 1 -19.90 10.36 11.81
C GLY A 1 -20.96 9.90 12.75
N ASP A 2 -21.14 10.61 13.86
CA ASP A 2 -21.99 10.15 14.94
C ASP A 2 -23.46 10.32 14.61
N GLU A 3 -24.28 9.40 15.10
CA GLU A 3 -25.72 9.46 14.95
C GLU A 3 -26.27 10.55 15.88
N VAL A 4 -26.92 11.57 15.31
CA VAL A 4 -27.42 12.74 16.05
C VAL A 4 -28.94 12.80 15.96
N HIS A 5 -29.62 12.70 17.09
CA HIS A 5 -31.05 12.96 17.17
C HIS A 5 -31.34 14.45 16.94
N LYS A 6 -32.20 14.73 15.97
CA LYS A 6 -32.62 16.10 15.62
C LYS A 6 -34.10 16.29 15.96
N TYR A 7 -34.44 17.46 16.48
CA TYR A 7 -35.81 17.87 16.77
C TYR A 7 -36.28 18.92 15.75
N VAL A 8 -37.57 18.86 15.41
CA VAL A 8 -38.23 19.83 14.53
C VAL A 8 -39.15 20.71 15.36
N PHE A 9 -39.10 22.03 15.15
CA PHE A 9 -39.96 22.99 15.81
C PHE A 9 -40.48 24.03 14.83
N ILE A 10 -41.59 24.68 15.17
CA ILE A 10 -42.22 25.73 14.38
C ILE A 10 -42.37 26.96 15.27
N VAL A 11 -42.03 28.14 14.74
CA VAL A 11 -42.18 29.42 15.45
C VAL A 11 -43.14 30.31 14.67
N PHE A 12 -44.25 30.66 15.30
CA PHE A 12 -45.18 31.65 14.78
C PHE A 12 -44.80 33.03 15.30
N TYR A 13 -44.73 34.02 14.41
CA TYR A 13 -44.44 35.40 14.76
C TYR A 13 -45.22 36.34 13.84
N GLN A 14 -45.46 37.57 14.30
CA GLN A 14 -46.10 38.62 13.51
C GLN A 14 -45.14 39.80 13.40
N GLY A 15 -44.87 40.25 12.17
CA GLY A 15 -43.94 41.34 11.87
C GLY A 15 -42.58 40.88 11.35
N GLU A 16 -42.10 41.56 10.30
CA GLU A 16 -40.89 41.17 9.55
C GLU A 16 -39.60 41.29 10.36
N GLN A 17 -39.49 42.33 11.19
CA GLN A 17 -38.32 42.59 12.05
C GLN A 17 -38.08 41.48 13.08
N ILE A 18 -39.16 40.89 13.62
CA ILE A 18 -39.07 39.77 14.56
C ILE A 18 -38.59 38.51 13.83
N GLY A 19 -39.09 38.25 12.62
CA GLY A 19 -38.66 37.13 11.79
C GLY A 19 -37.16 37.15 11.46
N ILE A 20 -36.61 38.33 11.16
CA ILE A 20 -35.16 38.49 10.90
C ILE A 20 -34.35 38.17 12.17
N ARG A 21 -34.79 38.62 13.34
CA ARG A 21 -34.13 38.32 14.63
C ARG A 21 -34.17 36.82 14.94
N ILE A 22 -35.31 36.16 14.74
CA ILE A 22 -35.46 34.71 14.98
C ILE A 22 -34.56 33.91 14.05
N ARG A 23 -34.45 34.27 12.75
CA ARG A 23 -33.53 33.61 11.82
C ARG A 23 -32.07 33.67 12.30
N LYS A 24 -31.62 34.85 12.76
CA LYS A 24 -30.26 35.00 13.32
C LYS A 24 -30.02 34.12 14.54
N VAL A 25 -31.01 33.97 15.42
CA VAL A 25 -30.93 33.07 16.59
C VAL A 25 -30.83 31.61 16.12
N CYS A 26 -31.68 31.18 15.19
CA CYS A 26 -31.64 29.83 14.62
C CYS A 26 -30.30 29.53 13.94
N GLU A 27 -29.75 30.46 13.16
CA GLU A 27 -28.43 30.34 12.54
C GLU A 27 -27.31 30.27 13.59
N GLY A 28 -27.39 31.05 14.66
CA GLY A 28 -26.45 31.02 15.78
C GLY A 28 -26.40 29.67 16.50
N PHE A 29 -27.54 28.98 16.61
CA PHE A 29 -27.64 27.62 17.14
C PHE A 29 -27.44 26.52 16.07
N ARG A 30 -27.04 26.89 14.84
CA ARG A 30 -26.85 25.98 13.70
C ARG A 30 -28.09 25.18 13.33
N ALA A 31 -29.27 25.72 13.57
CA ALA A 31 -30.53 25.13 13.12
C ALA A 31 -30.70 25.34 11.60
N THR A 32 -31.14 24.28 10.90
CA THR A 32 -31.41 24.34 9.46
C THR A 32 -32.83 24.87 9.24
N LEU A 33 -32.94 26.00 8.56
CA LEU A 33 -34.21 26.66 8.25
C LEU A 33 -34.73 26.19 6.88
N TYR A 34 -36.00 25.78 6.81
CA TYR A 34 -36.67 25.39 5.57
C TYR A 34 -37.79 26.36 5.22
N THR A 35 -37.98 26.61 3.92
CA THR A 35 -39.09 27.42 3.41
C THR A 35 -40.35 26.54 3.27
N CYS A 36 -41.42 26.88 3.99
CA CYS A 36 -42.69 26.16 3.92
C CYS A 36 -43.79 27.04 3.33
N PRO A 37 -44.43 26.64 2.21
CA PRO A 37 -45.57 27.33 1.66
C PRO A 37 -46.75 27.44 2.65
N PRO A 38 -47.47 28.57 2.68
CA PRO A 38 -48.60 28.75 3.59
C PRO A 38 -49.81 27.90 3.20
N LYS A 39 -50.04 27.69 1.90
CA LYS A 39 -51.18 26.92 1.37
C LYS A 39 -50.94 25.42 1.43
N LYS A 40 -52.00 24.66 1.76
CA LYS A 40 -51.93 23.19 1.84
C LYS A 40 -51.58 22.52 0.50
N ALA A 41 -52.17 23.01 -0.60
CA ALA A 41 -51.92 22.48 -1.94
C ALA A 41 -50.45 22.65 -2.36
N ASP A 42 -49.89 23.85 -2.17
CA ASP A 42 -48.49 24.14 -2.49
C ASP A 42 -47.51 23.31 -1.64
N ARG A 43 -47.84 23.02 -0.37
CA ARG A 43 -47.06 22.10 0.47
C ARG A 43 -47.08 20.67 -0.07
N ALA A 44 -48.22 20.18 -0.54
CA ALA A 44 -48.33 18.84 -1.11
C ALA A 44 -47.50 18.71 -2.39
N ALA A 45 -47.58 19.70 -3.29
CA ALA A 45 -46.77 19.75 -4.51
C ALA A 45 -45.26 19.84 -4.21
N MET A 46 -44.86 20.63 -3.21
CA MET A 46 -43.47 20.71 -2.78
C MET A 46 -42.96 19.37 -2.21
N ALA A 47 -43.77 18.69 -1.39
CA ALA A 47 -43.42 17.39 -0.83
C ALA A 47 -43.25 16.32 -1.92
N GLU A 48 -44.14 16.29 -2.91
CA GLU A 48 -44.05 15.39 -4.06
C GLU A 48 -42.79 15.68 -4.90
N GLY A 49 -42.51 16.95 -5.19
CA GLY A 49 -41.29 17.33 -5.92
C GLY A 49 -40.00 16.97 -5.18
N VAL A 50 -39.96 17.10 -3.85
CA VAL A 50 -38.83 16.66 -3.02
C VAL A 50 -38.71 15.14 -3.03
N SER A 51 -39.83 14.41 -2.93
CA SER A 51 -39.85 12.94 -2.99
C SER A 51 -39.30 12.41 -4.31
N ASN A 52 -39.72 12.99 -5.44
CA ASN A 52 -39.23 12.59 -6.76
C ASN A 52 -37.72 12.84 -6.91
N ARG A 53 -37.26 14.04 -6.52
CA ARG A 53 -35.81 14.35 -6.52
C ARG A 53 -35.02 13.42 -5.60
N LEU A 54 -35.58 13.06 -4.45
CA LEU A 54 -34.94 12.13 -3.52
C LEU A 54 -34.82 10.73 -4.14
N SER A 55 -35.87 10.27 -4.84
CA SER A 55 -35.85 9.00 -5.58
C SER A 55 -34.76 9.01 -6.66
N ASP A 56 -34.70 10.06 -7.48
CA ASP A 56 -33.70 10.19 -8.54
C ASP A 56 -32.28 10.21 -7.97
N LEU A 57 -32.05 10.98 -6.90
CA LEU A 57 -30.75 11.02 -6.22
C LEU A 57 -30.37 9.65 -5.63
N THR A 58 -31.33 8.92 -5.07
CA THR A 58 -31.11 7.59 -4.50
C THR A 58 -30.72 6.58 -5.59
N LEU A 59 -31.37 6.66 -6.76
CA LEU A 59 -31.01 5.83 -7.92
C LEU A 59 -29.57 6.08 -8.36
N VAL A 60 -29.20 7.35 -8.54
CA VAL A 60 -27.83 7.74 -8.95
C VAL A 60 -26.80 7.32 -7.90
N LEU A 61 -27.09 7.49 -6.61
CA LEU A 61 -26.19 7.04 -5.53
C LEU A 61 -25.97 5.52 -5.55
N ASN A 62 -27.02 4.74 -5.78
CA ASN A 62 -26.91 3.29 -5.88
C ASN A 62 -26.08 2.86 -7.09
N GLU A 63 -26.28 3.48 -8.25
CA GLU A 63 -25.47 3.20 -9.45
C GLU A 63 -23.99 3.56 -9.22
N MET A 64 -23.72 4.72 -8.61
CA MET A 64 -22.36 5.15 -8.28
C MET A 64 -21.70 4.21 -7.27
N GLN A 65 -22.44 3.75 -6.27
CA GLN A 65 -21.93 2.78 -5.29
C GLN A 65 -21.63 1.43 -5.94
N ALA A 66 -22.51 0.93 -6.81
CA ALA A 66 -22.29 -0.31 -7.55
C ALA A 66 -21.08 -0.19 -8.49
N HIS A 67 -20.93 0.95 -9.17
CA HIS A 67 -19.78 1.23 -10.03
C HIS A 67 -18.47 1.28 -9.24
N ARG A 68 -18.46 2.00 -8.11
CA ARG A 68 -17.32 2.07 -7.19
C ARG A 68 -16.95 0.66 -6.70
N GLN A 69 -17.92 -0.13 -6.25
CA GLN A 69 -17.67 -1.48 -5.75
C GLN A 69 -17.07 -2.38 -6.85
N ARG A 70 -17.56 -2.26 -8.08
CA ARG A 70 -17.02 -3.01 -9.23
C ARG A 70 -15.55 -2.68 -9.49
N ILE A 71 -15.20 -1.39 -9.51
CA ILE A 71 -13.81 -0.95 -9.70
C ILE A 71 -12.94 -1.43 -8.56
N LEU A 72 -13.39 -1.25 -7.31
CA LEU A 72 -12.62 -1.66 -6.13
C LEU A 72 -12.39 -3.17 -6.10
N ASN A 73 -13.39 -3.98 -6.43
CA ASN A 73 -13.24 -5.43 -6.49
C ASN A 73 -12.24 -5.85 -7.58
N ASN A 74 -12.28 -5.21 -8.76
CA ASN A 74 -11.32 -5.47 -9.82
C ASN A 74 -9.88 -5.09 -9.42
N ALA A 75 -9.71 -3.92 -8.80
CA ALA A 75 -8.42 -3.46 -8.32
C ALA A 75 -7.89 -4.34 -7.17
N ALA A 76 -8.76 -4.75 -6.24
CA ALA A 76 -8.40 -5.58 -5.10
C ALA A 76 -7.81 -6.94 -5.52
N GLY A 77 -8.35 -7.56 -6.58
CA GLY A 77 -7.82 -8.82 -7.11
C GLY A 77 -6.38 -8.72 -7.62
N ASN A 78 -5.98 -7.56 -8.15
CA ASN A 78 -4.65 -7.35 -8.72
C ASN A 78 -3.68 -6.63 -7.77
N LEU A 79 -4.18 -6.05 -6.69
CA LEU A 79 -3.42 -5.19 -5.78
C LEU A 79 -2.17 -5.89 -5.23
N TRP A 80 -2.31 -7.15 -4.81
CA TRP A 80 -1.19 -7.94 -4.31
C TRP A 80 -0.09 -8.14 -5.37
N ALA A 81 -0.49 -8.50 -6.60
CA ALA A 81 0.44 -8.68 -7.70
C ALA A 81 1.17 -7.37 -8.05
N TRP A 82 0.46 -6.23 -8.04
CA TRP A 82 1.08 -4.92 -8.23
C TRP A 82 2.07 -4.57 -7.13
N PHE A 83 1.72 -4.81 -5.86
CA PHE A 83 2.65 -4.60 -4.75
C PHE A 83 3.91 -5.45 -4.89
N VAL A 84 3.78 -6.73 -5.22
CA VAL A 84 4.93 -7.62 -5.41
C VAL A 84 5.81 -7.12 -6.57
N LYS A 85 5.22 -6.72 -7.70
CA LYS A 85 5.98 -6.18 -8.84
C LYS A 85 6.75 -4.91 -8.47
N VAL A 86 6.09 -3.96 -7.84
CA VAL A 86 6.72 -2.68 -7.44
C VAL A 86 7.81 -2.91 -6.40
N ARG A 87 7.58 -3.75 -5.38
CA ARG A 87 8.60 -4.08 -4.36
C ARG A 87 9.80 -4.78 -4.96
N LYS A 88 9.59 -5.75 -5.86
CA LYS A 88 10.69 -6.43 -6.58
C LYS A 88 11.49 -5.44 -7.43
N MET A 89 10.82 -4.60 -8.21
CA MET A 89 11.48 -3.59 -9.05
C MET A 89 12.29 -2.59 -8.20
N LYS A 90 11.70 -2.10 -7.10
CA LYS A 90 12.40 -1.23 -6.15
C LYS A 90 13.64 -1.91 -5.56
N ALA A 91 13.53 -3.18 -5.17
CA ALA A 91 14.67 -3.94 -4.64
C ALA A 91 15.78 -4.09 -5.69
N ILE A 92 15.44 -4.39 -6.95
CA ILE A 92 16.40 -4.48 -8.05
C ILE A 92 17.13 -3.15 -8.23
N PHE A 93 16.41 -2.03 -8.37
CA PHE A 93 17.06 -0.72 -8.52
C PHE A 93 17.88 -0.32 -7.30
N HIS A 94 17.42 -0.67 -6.09
CA HIS A 94 18.20 -0.43 -4.89
C HIS A 94 19.52 -1.21 -4.89
N THR A 95 19.51 -2.48 -5.31
CA THR A 95 20.74 -3.27 -5.47
C THR A 95 21.63 -2.73 -6.59
N LEU A 96 21.06 -2.35 -7.74
CA LEU A 96 21.84 -1.75 -8.84
C LEU A 96 22.52 -0.44 -8.45
N ASN A 97 21.89 0.34 -7.55
CA ASN A 97 22.50 1.56 -7.01
C ASN A 97 23.71 1.30 -6.10
N LEU A 98 23.95 0.05 -5.67
CA LEU A 98 25.14 -0.34 -4.92
C LEU A 98 26.30 -0.74 -5.85
N PHE A 99 26.07 -0.83 -7.16
CA PHE A 99 27.09 -1.16 -8.15
C PHE A 99 27.75 0.09 -8.69
N ASP A 100 29.03 -0.05 -9.07
CA ASP A 100 29.78 0.99 -9.73
C ASP A 100 29.57 0.93 -11.24
N ILE A 101 29.67 2.08 -11.91
CA ILE A 101 29.42 2.22 -13.34
C ILE A 101 30.76 2.26 -14.08
N ASP A 102 31.06 1.24 -14.87
CA ASP A 102 32.18 1.27 -15.80
C ASP A 102 31.76 1.95 -17.11
N VAL A 103 32.07 3.24 -17.22
CA VAL A 103 31.80 4.08 -18.40
C VAL A 103 32.52 3.57 -19.65
N THR A 104 33.63 2.83 -19.50
CA THR A 104 34.44 2.33 -20.63
C THR A 104 33.77 1.16 -21.33
N ARG A 105 33.16 0.27 -20.54
CA ARG A 105 32.49 -0.95 -21.04
C ARG A 105 30.97 -0.81 -21.14
N GLY A 106 30.41 0.28 -20.61
CA GLY A 106 28.96 0.45 -20.48
C GLY A 106 28.33 -0.63 -19.59
N ALA A 107 29.07 -1.08 -18.57
CA ALA A 107 28.70 -2.20 -17.71
C ALA A 107 28.64 -1.76 -16.24
N LEU A 108 27.91 -2.51 -15.43
CA LEU A 108 27.89 -2.34 -13.97
C LEU A 108 28.85 -3.36 -13.34
N ILE A 109 29.66 -2.90 -12.40
CA ILE A 109 30.59 -3.73 -11.63
C ILE A 109 30.11 -3.75 -10.18
N GLY A 110 29.88 -4.95 -9.66
CA GLY A 110 29.46 -5.15 -8.28
C GLY A 110 30.28 -6.25 -7.62
N GLU A 111 30.76 -5.98 -6.41
CA GLU A 111 31.40 -6.98 -5.57
C GLU A 111 30.36 -7.56 -4.60
N CYS A 112 30.34 -8.89 -4.45
CA CYS A 112 29.42 -9.54 -3.54
C CYS A 112 30.02 -10.81 -2.93
N TRP A 113 29.58 -11.11 -1.71
CA TRP A 113 29.91 -12.37 -1.05
C TRP A 113 28.97 -13.47 -1.51
N CYS A 114 29.52 -14.61 -1.91
CA CYS A 114 28.73 -15.79 -2.26
C CYS A 114 29.35 -17.08 -1.70
N PRO A 115 28.55 -18.08 -1.30
CA PRO A 115 29.06 -19.39 -0.93
C PRO A 115 29.71 -20.08 -2.14
N VAL A 116 30.91 -20.63 -1.97
CA VAL A 116 31.64 -21.33 -3.04
C VAL A 116 30.81 -22.49 -3.62
N ALA A 117 30.02 -23.17 -2.78
CA ALA A 117 29.16 -24.27 -3.19
C ALA A 117 28.01 -23.85 -4.14
N ASP A 118 27.59 -22.59 -4.11
CA ASP A 118 26.46 -22.08 -4.90
C ASP A 118 26.91 -21.28 -6.14
N LEU A 119 28.21 -21.22 -6.39
CA LEU A 119 28.81 -20.45 -7.50
C LEU A 119 28.30 -20.92 -8.87
N GLU A 120 28.10 -22.22 -9.07
CA GLU A 120 27.57 -22.77 -10.32
C GLU A 120 26.10 -22.36 -10.54
N ASN A 121 25.29 -22.37 -9.48
CA ASN A 121 23.89 -21.93 -9.56
C ASN A 121 23.80 -20.45 -9.96
N ILE A 122 24.71 -19.62 -9.46
CA ILE A 122 24.79 -18.19 -9.82
C ILE A 122 25.19 -18.04 -11.30
N ARG A 123 26.18 -18.80 -11.78
CA ARG A 123 26.59 -18.78 -13.20
C ARG A 123 25.44 -19.13 -14.14
N ILE A 124 24.69 -20.18 -13.83
CA ILE A 124 23.51 -20.60 -14.60
C ILE A 124 22.44 -19.49 -14.59
N ALA A 125 22.17 -18.88 -13.43
CA ALA A 125 21.20 -17.81 -13.31
C ALA A 125 21.57 -16.58 -14.15
N LEU A 126 22.85 -16.22 -14.18
CA LEU A 126 23.38 -15.12 -14.99
C LEU A 126 23.32 -15.43 -16.49
N SER A 127 23.70 -16.64 -16.90
CA SER A 127 23.61 -17.09 -18.30
C SER A 127 22.16 -16.99 -18.81
N ARG A 128 21.19 -17.48 -18.02
CA ARG A 128 19.76 -17.35 -18.32
C ARG A 128 19.29 -15.90 -18.37
N GLY A 129 19.86 -15.04 -17.53
CA GLY A 129 19.61 -13.59 -17.53
C GLY A 129 20.07 -12.93 -18.83
N THR A 130 21.30 -13.24 -19.27
CA THR A 130 21.86 -12.76 -20.54
C THR A 130 21.02 -13.23 -21.72
N GLU A 131 20.66 -14.51 -21.80
CA GLU A 131 19.81 -15.06 -22.86
C GLU A 131 18.46 -14.34 -22.97
N ARG A 132 17.79 -14.12 -21.82
CA ARG A 132 16.49 -13.41 -21.78
C ARG A 132 16.59 -11.94 -22.13
N SER A 133 17.71 -11.29 -21.82
CA SER A 133 17.93 -9.89 -22.15
C SER A 133 18.23 -9.66 -23.63
N GLY A 134 18.64 -10.71 -24.37
CA GLY A 134 19.13 -10.59 -25.74
C GLY A 134 20.45 -9.83 -25.86
N SER A 135 21.15 -9.59 -24.75
CA SER A 135 22.45 -8.91 -24.75
C SER A 135 23.52 -9.78 -25.38
N THR A 136 24.36 -9.17 -26.21
CA THR A 136 25.56 -9.80 -26.78
C THR A 136 26.72 -9.86 -25.79
N LEU A 137 26.67 -9.07 -24.71
CA LEU A 137 27.69 -9.06 -23.67
C LEU A 137 27.40 -10.14 -22.62
N PRO A 138 28.30 -11.13 -22.43
CA PRO A 138 28.14 -12.14 -21.39
C PRO A 138 28.31 -11.51 -20.01
N SER A 139 27.53 -11.99 -19.04
CA SER A 139 27.81 -11.70 -17.63
C SER A 139 29.05 -12.48 -17.18
N ILE A 140 30.02 -11.79 -16.59
CA ILE A 140 31.29 -12.36 -16.16
C ILE A 140 31.34 -12.36 -14.63
N ILE A 141 31.75 -13.49 -14.04
CA ILE A 141 32.05 -13.59 -12.61
C ILE A 141 33.54 -13.82 -12.48
N ASP A 142 34.20 -12.97 -11.70
CA ASP A 142 35.60 -13.14 -11.33
C ASP A 142 35.73 -13.36 -9.81
N ILE A 143 36.69 -14.19 -9.41
CA ILE A 143 36.96 -14.49 -8.00
C ILE A 143 38.08 -13.57 -7.52
N VAL A 144 37.71 -12.57 -6.73
CA VAL A 144 38.66 -11.60 -6.20
C VAL A 144 39.25 -12.12 -4.88
N PRO A 145 40.59 -12.29 -4.77
CA PRO A 145 41.22 -12.60 -3.50
C PRO A 145 41.13 -11.39 -2.57
N THR A 146 40.76 -11.62 -1.31
CA THR A 146 40.56 -10.56 -0.32
C THR A 146 41.05 -11.00 1.06
N THR A 147 41.54 -10.03 1.83
CA THR A 147 41.96 -10.20 3.23
C THR A 147 40.91 -9.71 4.21
N SER A 148 39.80 -9.16 3.73
CA SER A 148 38.70 -8.67 4.55
C SER A 148 37.95 -9.80 5.26
N GLU A 149 37.31 -9.47 6.37
CA GLU A 149 36.48 -10.43 7.11
C GLU A 149 35.32 -10.93 6.25
N LEU A 150 35.28 -12.25 6.08
CA LEU A 150 34.26 -12.95 5.33
C LEU A 150 32.99 -13.10 6.18
N PRO A 151 31.78 -12.92 5.61
CA PRO A 151 30.55 -13.13 6.36
C PRO A 151 30.35 -14.63 6.68
N THR A 152 29.80 -14.91 7.87
CA THR A 152 29.41 -16.27 8.28
C THR A 152 28.05 -16.63 7.70
N PHE A 153 27.95 -17.82 7.11
CA PHE A 153 26.71 -18.34 6.53
C PHE A 153 26.46 -19.78 6.98
N ASN A 154 25.37 -19.99 7.73
CA ASN A 154 24.92 -21.30 8.19
C ASN A 154 23.69 -21.74 7.39
N ARG A 155 23.74 -22.93 6.77
CA ARG A 155 22.59 -23.50 6.05
C ARG A 155 21.56 -24.03 7.05
N THR A 156 20.43 -23.33 7.18
CA THR A 156 19.30 -23.73 8.02
C THR A 156 18.19 -24.39 7.21
N ASN A 157 17.48 -25.33 7.81
CA ASN A 157 16.21 -25.86 7.30
C ASN A 157 15.06 -25.42 8.22
N LYS A 158 13.81 -25.82 7.91
CA LYS A 158 12.63 -25.45 8.71
C LYS A 158 12.72 -25.86 10.20
N PHE A 159 13.48 -26.90 10.50
CA PHE A 159 13.68 -27.40 11.86
C PHE A 159 14.82 -26.66 12.56
N THR A 160 15.97 -26.49 11.91
CA THR A 160 17.17 -25.88 12.51
C THR A 160 17.15 -24.36 12.55
N SER A 161 16.23 -23.69 11.82
CA SER A 161 16.16 -22.22 11.78
C SER A 161 15.86 -21.60 13.14
N GLY A 162 14.96 -22.19 13.94
CA GLY A 162 14.62 -21.65 15.26
C GLY A 162 15.78 -21.72 16.25
N PHE A 163 16.53 -22.82 16.23
CA PHE A 163 17.74 -22.99 17.06
C PHE A 163 18.86 -22.05 16.62
N GLN A 164 19.04 -21.87 15.31
CA GLN A 164 20.02 -20.91 14.78
C GLN A 164 19.67 -19.47 15.19
N GLU A 165 18.39 -19.09 15.12
CA GLU A 165 17.95 -17.74 15.51
C GLU A 165 18.16 -17.49 17.02
N MET A 166 17.97 -18.53 17.85
CA MET A 166 18.28 -18.45 19.28
C MET A 166 19.78 -18.24 19.55
N VAL A 167 20.66 -18.91 18.79
CA VAL A 167 22.11 -18.73 18.89
C VAL A 167 22.51 -17.35 18.38
N ASP A 168 22.02 -16.93 17.22
CA ASP A 168 22.36 -15.66 16.58
C ASP A 168 21.89 -14.45 17.40
N ALA A 169 20.86 -14.61 18.25
CA ALA A 169 20.42 -13.58 19.18
C ALA A 169 21.47 -13.20 20.24
N TYR A 170 22.36 -14.13 20.61
CA TYR A 170 23.49 -13.86 21.50
C TYR A 170 24.70 -13.28 20.74
N GLY A 171 24.87 -13.66 19.49
CA GLY A 171 25.92 -13.14 18.62
C GLY A 171 26.13 -14.00 17.39
N VAL A 172 26.62 -13.39 16.31
CA VAL A 172 26.98 -14.10 15.08
C VAL A 172 28.39 -14.67 15.22
N ALA A 173 28.56 -15.95 14.96
CA ALA A 173 29.85 -16.63 15.02
C ALA A 173 30.84 -16.07 13.99
N ASN A 174 32.14 -16.12 14.30
CA ASN A 174 33.19 -15.71 13.39
C ASN A 174 33.30 -16.65 12.17
N TYR A 175 33.94 -16.16 11.11
CA TYR A 175 34.10 -16.95 9.89
C TYR A 175 34.84 -18.26 10.17
N ARG A 176 34.20 -19.39 9.79
CA ARG A 176 34.67 -20.77 10.04
C ARG A 176 34.79 -21.19 11.51
N GLU A 177 34.17 -20.45 12.42
CA GLU A 177 33.98 -20.91 13.80
C GLU A 177 32.97 -22.06 13.87
N VAL A 178 33.10 -22.92 14.89
CA VAL A 178 32.17 -24.03 15.11
C VAL A 178 30.82 -23.46 15.52
N ASN A 179 29.78 -23.76 14.73
CA ASN A 179 28.42 -23.35 15.05
C ASN A 179 27.90 -24.12 16.28
N PRO A 180 27.44 -23.46 17.36
CA PRO A 180 26.89 -24.14 18.52
C PRO A 180 25.45 -24.64 18.30
N ALA A 181 24.75 -24.16 17.27
CA ALA A 181 23.33 -24.49 17.03
C ALA A 181 23.03 -26.01 16.98
N PRO A 182 23.85 -26.87 16.33
CA PRO A 182 23.62 -28.32 16.33
C PRO A 182 23.65 -28.99 17.71
N PHE A 183 24.37 -28.40 18.68
CA PHE A 183 24.46 -28.91 20.05
C PHE A 183 23.32 -28.40 20.95
N THR A 184 22.57 -27.40 20.47
CA THR A 184 21.41 -26.82 21.18
C THR A 184 20.06 -27.40 20.72
N ILE A 185 20.08 -28.31 19.73
CA ILE A 185 18.90 -29.02 19.20
C ILE A 185 18.37 -30.06 20.20
#